data_AF-I3UCQ1-F1
#
_entry.id   AF-I3UCQ1-F1
#
_cell.length_a   1.000
_cell.length_b   1.000
_cell.length_c   1.000
_cell.angle_alpha   90.00
_cell.angle_beta   90.00
_cell.angle_gamma   90.00
#
_symmetry.space_group_name_H-M   'P 1'
#
loop_
_entity.id
_entity.type
_entity.pdbx_description
1 polymer ?
#
loop_
_entity_poly.entity_id
_entity_poly.type
_entity_poly.pdbx_seq_one_letter_code
_entity_poly.pdbx_strand_id
1 'polypeptide(L)' 'MPSKIVQIAVSSPYEGSRIHLFFALAEDGTVWKRLEHLSDSSEGKWIQIPALPDGISDEAFNDFVSNPIGG' A
#
# COMPACT_ATOMS: atom_id res chain seq x y z
N MET A 1 2.63 8.62 15.98
CA MET A 1 1.96 7.35 15.62
C MET A 1 1.20 7.62 14.33
N PRO A 2 1.15 6.70 13.35
CA PRO A 2 0.37 6.94 12.15
C PRO A 2 -1.08 7.25 12.55
N SER A 3 -1.65 8.22 11.86
CA SER A 3 -3.07 8.55 11.92
C SER A 3 -3.91 7.30 11.65
N LYS A 4 -5.18 7.31 12.06
CA LYS A 4 -6.09 6.17 11.89
C LYS A 4 -6.04 5.68 10.44
N ILE A 5 -5.83 4.38 10.22
CA ILE A 5 -5.90 3.78 8.88
C ILE A 5 -7.36 3.75 8.45
N VAL A 6 -7.64 4.27 7.26
CA VAL A 6 -8.98 4.35 6.68
C VAL A 6 -9.20 3.32 5.57
N GLN A 7 -8.12 2.90 4.89
CA GLN A 7 -8.21 1.91 3.82
C GLN A 7 -6.96 1.01 3.78
N ILE A 8 -7.16 -0.26 3.45
CA ILE A 8 -6.11 -1.22 3.12
C ILE A 8 -6.41 -1.81 1.75
N ALA A 9 -5.40 -1.89 0.90
CA ALA A 9 -5.50 -2.54 -0.40
C ALA A 9 -4.31 -3.48 -0.61
N VAL A 10 -4.51 -4.52 -1.43
CA VAL A 10 -3.52 -5.55 -1.70
C VAL A 10 -3.35 -5.67 -3.20
N SER A 11 -2.10 -5.56 -3.65
CA SER A 11 -1.70 -5.85 -5.03
C SER A 11 -0.86 -7.12 -5.02
N SER A 12 -1.23 -8.09 -5.85
CA SER A 12 -0.41 -9.26 -6.12
C SER A 12 0.12 -9.14 -7.55
N PRO A 13 1.45 -9.06 -7.76
CA PRO A 13 2.01 -8.79 -9.07
C PRO A 13 1.82 -9.96 -10.05
N TYR A 14 1.59 -11.18 -9.55
CA TYR A 14 1.38 -12.38 -10.37
C TYR A 14 0.45 -13.39 -9.67
N GLU A 15 -0.42 -14.04 -10.43
CA GLU A 15 -1.22 -15.17 -9.94
C GLU A 15 -0.28 -16.30 -9.46
N GLY A 16 -0.45 -16.77 -8.23
CA GLY A 16 0.45 -17.74 -7.60
C GLY A 16 1.73 -17.16 -6.98
N SER A 17 1.95 -15.84 -7.07
CA SER A 17 3.01 -15.16 -6.32
C SER A 17 2.79 -15.34 -4.82
N ARG A 18 3.86 -15.70 -4.11
CA ARG A 18 3.90 -15.68 -2.64
C ARG A 18 4.16 -14.28 -2.09
N ILE A 19 4.52 -13.35 -2.97
CA ILE A 19 4.83 -11.96 -2.65
C ILE A 19 3.56 -11.12 -2.85
N HIS A 20 3.14 -10.43 -1.81
CA HIS A 20 2.01 -9.50 -1.81
C HIS A 20 2.48 -8.11 -1.40
N LEU A 21 1.97 -7.10 -2.09
CA LEU A 21 2.21 -5.70 -1.77
C LEU A 21 0.96 -5.12 -1.13
N PHE A 22 1.06 -4.80 0.15
CA PHE A 22 0.02 -4.14 0.92
C PHE A 22 0.21 -2.64 0.87
N PHE A 23 -0.90 -1.92 0.76
CA PHE A 23 -0.97 -0.47 0.87
C PHE A 23 -1.95 -0.10 1.97
N ALA A 24 -1.62 0.94 2.73
CA ALA A 24 -2.50 1.50 3.75
C ALA A 24 -2.60 3.01 3.58
N LEU A 25 -3.82 3.52 3.49
CA LEU A 25 -4.13 4.95 3.51
C LEU A 25 -4.49 5.35 4.93
N ALA A 26 -3.77 6.32 5.47
CA ALA A 26 -4.08 6.96 6.74
C ALA A 26 -5.03 8.16 6.52
N GLU A 27 -5.79 8.52 7.54
CA GLU A 27 -6.75 9.64 7.51
C GLU A 27 -6.10 10.99 7.18
N ASP A 28 -4.81 11.15 7.45
CA ASP A 28 -4.02 12.35 7.10
C ASP A 28 -3.52 12.35 5.64
N GLY A 29 -3.93 11.36 4.84
CA GLY A 29 -3.51 11.20 3.45
C GLY A 29 -2.16 10.47 3.28
N THR A 30 -1.50 10.08 4.37
CA THR A 30 -0.24 9.34 4.30
C THR A 30 -0.47 7.94 3.76
N VAL A 31 0.29 7.55 2.73
CA VAL A 31 0.29 6.20 2.19
C VAL A 31 1.49 5.41 2.72
N TRP A 32 1.23 4.20 3.19
CA TRP A 32 2.24 3.24 3.61
C TRP A 32 2.21 2.02 2.70
N LYS A 33 3.37 1.40 2.50
CA LYS A 33 3.46 0.10 1.82
C LYS A 33 4.21 -0.94 2.64
N ARG A 34 3.84 -2.20 2.46
CA ARG A 34 4.51 -3.37 3.03
C ARG A 34 4.58 -4.46 1.98
N LEU A 35 5.79 -4.95 1.72
CA LEU A 35 6.02 -6.12 0.88
C LEU A 35 6.10 -7.35 1.78
N GLU A 36 5.31 -8.37 1.51
CA GLU A 36 5.23 -9.56 2.36
C GLU A 36 5.31 -10.85 1.57
N HIS A 37 6.10 -11.79 2.09
CA HIS A 37 6.16 -13.17 1.60
C HIS A 37 5.27 -14.06 2.47
N LEU A 38 4.11 -14.46 1.94
CA LEU A 38 3.13 -15.25 2.68
C LEU A 38 3.62 -16.67 3.04
N SER A 39 4.72 -17.16 2.44
CA SER A 39 5.28 -18.47 2.77
C SER A 39 6.19 -18.50 3.99
N ASP A 40 6.77 -17.36 4.36
CA ASP A 40 7.89 -17.34 5.30
C ASP A 40 7.49 -16.76 6.66
N SER A 41 6.23 -16.37 6.84
CA SER A 41 5.70 -15.68 8.04
C SER A 41 6.54 -14.46 8.47
N SER A 42 7.40 -13.97 7.58
CA SER A 42 8.25 -12.82 7.82
C SER A 42 7.44 -11.57 7.51
N GLU A 43 7.09 -10.85 8.56
CA GLU A 43 6.37 -9.58 8.42
C GLU A 43 7.27 -8.56 7.74
N GLY A 44 6.87 -8.12 6.55
CA GLY A 44 7.48 -6.98 5.90
C GLY A 44 7.33 -5.72 6.76
N LYS A 45 8.35 -4.87 6.77
CA LYS A 45 8.27 -3.57 7.43
C LYS A 45 7.35 -2.65 6.63
N TRP A 46 6.48 -1.94 7.33
CA TRP A 46 5.75 -0.81 6.76
C TRP A 46 6.72 0.33 6.49
N ILE A 47 6.70 0.84 5.26
CA ILE A 47 7.51 1.96 4.81
C ILE A 47 6.56 3.02 4.28
N GLN A 48 6.72 4.25 4.76
CA GLN A 48 5.96 5.40 4.29
C GLN A 48 6.35 5.69 2.83
N ILE A 49 5.36 5.83 1.96
CA ILE A 49 5.55 6.38 0.63
C ILE A 49 5.60 7.90 0.79
N PRO A 50 6.65 8.59 0.30
CA PRO A 50 6.68 10.05 0.30
C PRO A 50 5.38 10.56 -0.29
N ALA A 51 4.70 11.44 0.44
CA ALA A 51 3.36 11.88 0.09
C ALA A 51 3.31 12.31 -1.38
N LEU A 52 2.38 11.69 -2.12
CA LEU A 52 1.83 12.30 -3.32
C LEU A 52 1.24 13.66 -2.92
N PRO A 53 1.26 14.69 -3.79
CA PRO A 53 0.87 16.06 -3.43
C PRO A 53 -0.42 16.10 -2.60
N ASP A 54 -0.36 16.78 -1.45
CA ASP A 54 -1.31 16.86 -0.34
C ASP A 54 -2.68 16.18 -0.55
N GLY A 55 -2.80 14.94 -0.05
CA GLY A 55 -4.06 14.21 0.06
C GLY A 55 -4.46 13.49 -1.22
N ILE A 56 -4.23 12.18 -1.25
CA ILE A 56 -4.78 11.33 -2.31
C ILE A 56 -6.25 11.01 -1.99
N SER A 57 -7.16 11.18 -2.95
CA SER A 57 -8.55 10.73 -2.80
C SER A 57 -8.62 9.20 -2.82
N ASP A 58 -9.71 8.62 -2.34
CA ASP A 58 -9.93 7.17 -2.38
C ASP A 58 -9.83 6.62 -3.82
N GLU A 59 -10.32 7.36 -4.81
CA GLU A 59 -10.20 7.01 -6.24
C GLU A 59 -8.74 7.00 -6.69
N ALA A 60 -7.99 8.07 -6.38
CA ALA A 60 -6.58 8.14 -6.74
C ALA A 60 -5.75 7.07 -6.00
N PHE A 61 -6.13 6.70 -4.79
CA PHE A 61 -5.52 5.58 -4.06
C PHE A 61 -5.81 4.24 -4.75
N ASN A 62 -7.05 3.99 -5.16
CA ASN A 62 -7.41 2.78 -5.89
C ASN A 62 -6.68 2.68 -7.25
N ASP A 63 -6.55 3.79 -7.97
CA ASP A 63 -5.78 3.86 -9.23
C ASP A 63 -4.30 3.57 -8.98
N PHE A 64 -3.71 4.17 -7.93
CA PHE A 64 -2.33 3.94 -7.52
C PHE A 64 -2.07 2.46 -7.18
N VAL A 65 -2.98 1.83 -6.43
CA VAL A 65 -2.82 0.42 -6.05
C VAL A 65 -3.02 -0.52 -7.24
N SER A 66 -3.87 -0.14 -8.19
CA SER A 66 -4.11 -0.90 -9.42
C SER A 66 -2.94 -0.80 -10.41
N ASN A 67 -2.22 0.34 -10.42
CA ASN A 67 -1.06 0.58 -11.27
C ASN A 67 0.16 1.11 -10.48
N PRO A 68 0.75 0.30 -9.58
CA PRO A 68 1.81 0.78 -8.67
C PRO A 68 3.14 1.12 -9.37
N ILE A 69 3.23 0.98 -10.70
CA ILE A 69 4.43 1.22 -11.54
C ILE A 69 4.19 2.35 -12.58
N GLY A 70 3.01 2.97 -12.64
CA GLY A 70 2.68 3.96 -13.68
C GLY A 70 2.05 5.25 -13.17
N GLY A 71 2.86 6.29 -13.05
CA GLY A 71 2.50 7.68 -12.73
C GLY A 71 3.74 8.53 -12.56
#